data_AF-A0A1F8DUC0-F1
#
_entry.id   AF-A0A1F8DUC0-F1
#
_cell.length_a   1.000
_cell.length_b   1.000
_cell.length_c   1.000
_cell.angle_alpha   90.00
_cell.angle_beta   90.00
_cell.angle_gamma   90.00
#
_symmetry.space_group_name_H-M   'P 1'
#
loop_
_entity.id
_entity.type
_entity.pdbx_description
1 polymer ?
#
loop_
_entity_poly.entity_id
_entity_poly.type
_entity_poly.pdbx_seq_one_letter_code
_entity_poly.pdbx_strand_id
1 'polypeptide(L)'
;MKLFVSILAVITIFFGCSEQPKVDLNEKISGTNTPAYQEAIVVGEENFNLLVSYIEKNGFVVIDRGIPCDHQYTFYDSHGNRHALITIKRDGNGMPSMNGVVDQISVWAYEKGIRDQEHFFGYQVREDGVHNFLPELEKKYFYDIKRGYEELLKKVKGGVEK
;
A
#
# COMPACT_ATOMS: atom_id res chain seq x y z
N MET A 1 -49.09 36.64 3.64
CA MET A 1 -48.91 37.20 5.01
C MET A 1 -49.64 36.29 5.99
N LYS A 2 -49.08 36.07 7.19
CA LYS A 2 -49.45 35.12 8.27
C LYS A 2 -48.72 33.77 8.14
N LEU A 3 -47.65 33.42 8.87
CA LEU A 3 -47.18 33.70 10.24
C LEU A 3 -47.94 32.93 11.34
N PHE A 4 -47.16 32.24 12.18
CA PHE A 4 -47.44 31.64 13.51
C PHE A 4 -48.19 30.30 13.54
N VAL A 5 -47.50 29.21 13.94
CA VAL A 5 -47.30 28.68 15.31
C VAL A 5 -48.51 27.92 15.84
N SER A 6 -48.29 26.65 16.20
CA SER A 6 -48.95 26.02 17.35
C SER A 6 -48.03 24.95 17.93
N ILE A 7 -47.39 25.34 19.03
CA ILE A 7 -46.82 24.47 20.05
C ILE A 7 -48.01 23.97 20.88
N LEU A 8 -48.05 22.68 21.17
CA LEU A 8 -48.59 22.23 22.45
C LEU A 8 -47.79 21.04 22.96
N ALA A 9 -46.97 21.32 23.97
CA ALA A 9 -46.30 20.36 24.83
C ALA A 9 -47.10 20.25 26.14
N VAL A 10 -47.30 19.04 26.67
CA VAL A 10 -47.47 18.73 28.11
C VAL A 10 -47.04 17.24 28.29
N ILE A 11 -45.88 16.85 28.85
CA ILE A 11 -45.42 16.85 30.27
C ILE A 11 -46.28 15.82 31.06
N THR A 12 -45.84 14.70 31.67
CA THR A 12 -44.65 14.43 32.52
C THR A 12 -44.68 13.01 33.18
N ILE A 13 -43.48 12.36 33.31
CA ILE A 13 -42.84 11.57 34.42
C ILE A 13 -43.59 10.33 35.02
N PHE A 14 -43.03 9.26 35.66
CA PHE A 14 -41.82 8.98 36.45
C PHE A 14 -41.48 7.46 36.50
N PHE A 15 -40.17 7.16 36.38
CA PHE A 15 -39.33 6.12 37.05
C PHE A 15 -39.75 4.64 37.15
N GLY A 16 -38.84 3.77 36.72
CA GLY A 16 -38.73 2.38 37.17
C GLY A 16 -37.55 1.66 36.53
N CYS A 17 -36.51 1.38 37.32
CA CYS A 17 -35.43 0.44 36.97
C CYS A 17 -36.03 -0.88 36.48
N SER A 18 -35.61 -1.33 35.29
CA SER A 18 -35.95 -2.65 34.77
C SER A 18 -34.70 -3.22 34.11
N GLU A 19 -33.96 -3.98 34.91
CA GLU A 19 -32.96 -5.02 34.62
C GLU A 19 -32.28 -5.01 33.23
N GLN A 20 -30.98 -4.74 33.23
CA GLN A 20 -30.08 -5.07 32.11
C GLN A 20 -30.10 -6.60 31.88
N PRO A 21 -30.12 -7.08 30.63
CA PRO A 21 -30.02 -8.51 30.35
C PRO A 21 -28.70 -9.05 30.90
N LYS A 22 -28.79 -10.06 31.77
CA LYS A 22 -27.64 -10.82 32.29
C LYS A 22 -27.01 -11.58 31.12
N VAL A 23 -25.84 -11.13 30.67
CA VAL A 23 -24.98 -11.90 29.78
C VAL A 23 -24.29 -12.97 30.63
N ASP A 24 -24.58 -14.22 30.32
CA ASP A 24 -23.98 -15.40 30.95
C ASP A 24 -22.48 -15.45 30.57
N LEU A 25 -21.60 -15.24 31.55
CA LEU A 25 -20.14 -15.13 31.36
C LEU A 25 -19.42 -16.49 31.32
N ASN A 26 -20.11 -17.57 30.97
CA ASN A 26 -19.53 -18.92 30.94
C ASN A 26 -19.49 -19.55 29.54
N GLU A 27 -19.24 -18.76 28.50
CA GLU A 27 -18.68 -19.32 27.28
C GLU A 27 -17.16 -19.29 27.35
N LYS A 28 -16.61 -20.48 27.59
CA LYS A 28 -15.19 -20.78 27.57
C LYS A 28 -14.68 -20.58 26.14
N ILE A 29 -14.34 -19.35 25.75
CA ILE A 29 -13.71 -19.06 24.46
C ILE A 29 -12.27 -19.60 24.50
N SER A 30 -12.17 -20.86 24.12
CA SER A 30 -10.96 -21.53 23.69
C SER A 30 -10.41 -20.81 22.46
N GLY A 31 -9.14 -20.40 22.53
CA GLY A 31 -8.36 -19.94 21.38
C GLY A 31 -8.34 -18.43 21.19
N THR A 32 -7.39 -17.76 21.85
CA THR A 32 -6.91 -16.45 21.42
C THR A 32 -6.16 -16.62 20.09
N ASN A 33 -6.89 -16.66 18.97
CA ASN A 33 -6.33 -16.36 17.66
C ASN A 33 -6.26 -14.84 17.50
N THR A 34 -5.42 -14.20 18.31
CA THR A 34 -4.99 -12.84 18.00
C THR A 34 -4.26 -12.93 16.65
N PRO A 35 -4.69 -12.23 15.59
CA PRO A 35 -3.94 -12.21 14.34
C PRO A 35 -2.52 -11.75 14.67
N ALA A 36 -1.51 -12.55 14.34
CA ALA A 36 -0.13 -12.10 14.43
C ALA A 36 -0.04 -10.78 13.63
N TYR A 37 0.29 -9.69 14.32
CA TYR A 37 0.50 -8.40 13.69
C TYR A 37 1.63 -8.56 12.67
N GLN A 38 1.33 -8.41 11.39
CA GLN A 38 2.37 -8.36 10.36
C GLN A 38 3.05 -6.99 10.50
N GLU A 39 4.35 -7.00 10.77
CA GLU A 39 5.13 -5.76 10.86
C GLU A 39 5.13 -5.05 9.51
N ALA A 40 4.88 -3.74 9.52
CA ALA A 40 4.99 -2.92 8.32
C ALA A 40 6.40 -2.99 7.72
N ILE A 41 6.50 -2.96 6.39
CA ILE A 41 7.79 -2.90 5.69
C ILE A 41 8.25 -1.43 5.67
N VAL A 42 9.28 -1.12 6.46
CA VAL A 42 9.84 0.24 6.57
C VAL A 42 10.85 0.48 5.43
N VAL A 43 10.73 1.63 4.77
CA VAL A 43 11.62 2.02 3.66
C VAL A 43 12.58 3.11 4.11
N GLY A 44 12.08 4.30 4.44
CA GLY A 44 12.88 5.48 4.77
C GLY A 44 13.42 6.19 3.52
N GLU A 45 13.63 7.50 3.65
CA GLU A 45 14.09 8.39 2.56
C GLU A 45 15.36 7.89 1.87
N GLU A 46 16.38 7.46 2.63
CA GLU A 46 17.65 6.97 2.07
C GLU A 46 17.46 5.78 1.14
N ASN A 47 16.73 4.75 1.59
CA ASN A 47 16.50 3.55 0.77
C ASN A 47 15.59 3.85 -0.42
N PHE A 48 14.59 4.72 -0.24
CA PHE A 48 13.71 5.13 -1.33
C PHE A 48 14.50 5.82 -2.44
N ASN A 49 15.32 6.83 -2.09
CA ASN A 49 16.15 7.56 -3.06
C ASN A 49 17.19 6.66 -3.74
N LEU A 50 17.74 5.68 -3.01
CA LEU A 50 18.64 4.67 -3.57
C LEU A 50 17.93 3.84 -4.65
N LEU A 51 16.71 3.38 -4.38
CA LEU A 51 15.91 2.60 -5.34
C LEU A 51 15.52 3.44 -6.57
N VAL A 52 15.07 4.68 -6.37
CA VAL A 52 14.74 5.60 -7.46
C VAL A 52 15.96 5.79 -8.38
N SER A 53 17.11 6.13 -7.80
CA SER A 53 18.35 6.34 -8.55
C SER A 53 18.78 5.10 -9.33
N TYR A 54 18.63 3.92 -8.72
CA TYR A 54 18.94 2.66 -9.38
C TYR A 54 18.02 2.39 -10.58
N ILE A 55 16.71 2.62 -10.44
CA ILE A 55 15.73 2.41 -11.50
C ILE A 55 15.94 3.41 -12.64
N GLU A 56 16.15 4.70 -12.34
CA GLU A 56 16.42 5.70 -13.39
C GLU A 56 17.73 5.41 -14.14
N LYS A 57 18.76 4.90 -13.46
CA LYS A 57 20.06 4.57 -14.07
C LYS A 57 20.03 3.29 -14.91
N ASN A 58 19.32 2.25 -14.47
CA ASN A 58 19.39 0.90 -15.06
C ASN A 58 18.10 0.48 -15.79
N GLY A 59 17.02 1.22 -15.61
CA GLY A 59 15.75 0.99 -16.29
C GLY A 59 15.75 1.56 -17.71
N PHE A 60 14.75 1.18 -18.48
CA PHE A 60 14.48 1.82 -19.76
C PHE A 60 13.49 2.97 -19.58
N VAL A 61 13.62 3.97 -20.42
CA VAL A 61 12.77 5.16 -20.41
C VAL A 61 11.38 4.82 -20.94
N VAL A 62 10.35 5.24 -20.22
CA VAL A 62 8.94 5.14 -20.58
C VAL A 62 8.44 6.54 -20.98
N ILE A 63 7.81 6.61 -22.15
CA ILE A 63 7.26 7.86 -22.70
C ILE A 63 5.78 7.94 -22.31
N ASP A 64 5.43 8.90 -21.45
CA ASP A 64 4.04 9.22 -21.10
C ASP A 64 3.62 10.54 -21.76
N ARG A 65 2.56 10.50 -22.57
CA ARG A 65 2.04 11.66 -23.34
C ARG A 65 3.12 12.40 -24.13
N GLY A 66 4.09 11.67 -24.68
CA GLY A 66 5.20 12.22 -25.47
C GLY A 66 6.39 12.74 -24.65
N ILE A 67 6.37 12.60 -23.32
CA ILE A 67 7.43 13.06 -22.42
C ILE A 67 8.19 11.82 -21.88
N PRO A 68 9.52 11.72 -22.13
CA PRO A 68 10.34 10.58 -21.74
C PRO A 68 10.82 10.66 -20.28
N CYS A 69 9.90 10.75 -19.32
CA CYS A 69 10.24 11.04 -17.92
C CYS A 69 10.24 9.83 -16.97
N ASP A 70 9.41 8.81 -17.24
CA ASP A 70 9.26 7.66 -16.36
C ASP A 70 10.34 6.61 -16.68
N HIS A 71 10.75 5.81 -15.70
CA HIS A 71 11.75 4.75 -15.93
C HIS A 71 11.25 3.43 -15.39
N GLN A 72 11.34 2.38 -16.21
CA GLN A 72 10.92 1.03 -15.81
C GLN A 72 12.12 0.09 -15.71
N TYR A 73 12.21 -0.61 -14.59
CA TYR A 73 13.15 -1.70 -14.37
C TYR A 73 12.39 -2.98 -14.05
N THR A 74 12.93 -4.14 -14.44
CA THR A 74 12.30 -5.44 -14.18
C THR A 74 13.33 -6.38 -13.58
N PHE A 75 12.95 -7.09 -12.52
CA PHE A 75 13.73 -8.20 -11.97
C PHE A 75 12.83 -9.39 -11.62
N TYR A 76 13.47 -10.51 -11.30
CA TYR A 76 12.84 -11.68 -10.74
C TYR A 76 13.40 -11.92 -9.34
N ASP A 77 12.53 -12.17 -8.37
CA ASP A 77 12.96 -12.58 -7.04
C ASP A 77 13.40 -14.05 -7.01
N SER A 78 13.92 -14.49 -5.87
CA SER A 78 14.38 -15.87 -5.68
C SER A 78 13.28 -16.94 -5.81
N HIS A 79 11.99 -16.55 -5.80
CA HIS A 79 10.84 -17.44 -6.01
C HIS A 79 10.35 -17.42 -7.46
N GLY A 80 11.03 -16.68 -8.34
CA GLY A 80 10.66 -16.54 -9.75
C GLY A 80 9.48 -15.61 -9.97
N ASN A 81 9.06 -14.83 -8.98
CA ASN A 81 8.06 -13.79 -9.22
C ASN A 81 8.69 -12.66 -10.00
N ARG A 82 7.99 -12.16 -11.01
CA ARG A 82 8.44 -11.02 -11.80
C ARG A 82 7.99 -9.75 -11.11
N HIS A 83 8.88 -8.77 -10.97
CA HIS A 83 8.58 -7.44 -10.43
C HIS A 83 8.93 -6.38 -11.50
N ALA A 84 7.93 -5.68 -12.03
CA ALA A 84 8.13 -4.51 -12.89
C ALA A 84 7.90 -3.23 -12.10
N LEU A 85 8.99 -2.50 -11.84
CA LEU A 85 9.01 -1.26 -11.09
C LEU A 85 9.05 -0.09 -12.05
N ILE A 86 8.27 0.95 -11.79
CA ILE A 86 8.33 2.20 -12.54
C ILE A 86 8.46 3.38 -11.58
N THR A 87 9.41 4.27 -11.86
CA THR A 87 9.45 5.61 -11.27
C THR A 87 8.56 6.54 -12.10
N ILE A 88 7.69 7.29 -11.42
CA ILE A 88 6.69 8.14 -12.04
C ILE A 88 7.03 9.59 -11.71
N LYS A 89 7.39 10.39 -12.72
CA LYS A 89 7.77 11.80 -12.53
C LYS A 89 6.62 12.72 -12.93
N ARG A 90 6.05 13.45 -11.97
CA ARG A 90 4.95 14.38 -12.21
C ARG A 90 5.29 15.79 -11.70
N ASP A 91 4.78 16.80 -12.38
CA ASP A 91 4.81 18.19 -11.88
C ASP A 91 3.73 18.44 -10.82
N GLY A 92 3.65 19.67 -10.31
CA GLY A 92 2.64 20.05 -9.31
C GLY A 92 1.19 19.96 -9.79
N ASN A 93 0.95 19.75 -11.09
CA ASN A 93 -0.38 19.56 -11.67
C ASN A 93 -0.67 18.08 -12.01
N GLY A 94 0.23 17.17 -11.65
CA GLY A 94 0.10 15.75 -11.98
C GLY A 94 0.39 15.42 -13.45
N MET A 95 1.05 16.32 -14.19
CA MET A 95 1.42 16.10 -15.59
C MET A 95 2.83 15.48 -15.69
N PRO A 96 3.10 14.61 -16.69
CA PRO A 96 4.44 14.05 -16.90
C PRO A 96 5.48 15.17 -17.07
N SER A 97 6.61 15.06 -16.38
CA SER A 97 7.65 16.10 -16.39
C SER A 97 9.03 15.52 -16.16
N MET A 98 10.01 15.96 -16.97
CA MET A 98 11.43 15.61 -16.79
C MET A 98 11.99 16.09 -15.45
N ASN A 99 11.39 17.16 -14.89
CA ASN A 99 11.79 17.77 -13.62
C ASN A 99 10.84 17.39 -12.47
N GLY A 100 9.90 16.48 -12.72
CA GLY A 100 9.00 15.99 -11.67
C GLY A 100 9.77 15.23 -10.59
N VAL A 101 9.32 15.34 -9.35
CA VAL A 101 9.84 14.54 -8.24
C VAL A 101 9.18 13.16 -8.31
N VAL A 102 9.94 12.12 -7.97
CA VAL A 102 9.41 10.78 -7.78
C VAL A 102 9.02 10.65 -6.31
N ASP A 103 7.73 10.55 -6.03
CA ASP A 103 7.18 10.35 -4.68
C ASP A 103 6.76 8.89 -4.41
N GLN A 104 6.73 8.07 -5.46
CA GLN A 104 6.45 6.65 -5.38
C GLN A 104 7.11 5.85 -6.50
N ILE A 105 7.41 4.58 -6.20
CA ILE A 105 7.72 3.55 -7.19
C ILE A 105 6.53 2.60 -7.25
N SER A 106 5.88 2.50 -8.41
CA SER A 106 4.78 1.55 -8.62
C SER A 106 5.32 0.22 -9.12
N VAL A 107 4.84 -0.88 -8.55
CA VAL A 107 5.30 -2.24 -8.87
C VAL A 107 4.14 -3.10 -9.32
N TRP A 108 4.23 -3.61 -10.55
CA TRP A 108 3.39 -4.69 -11.05
C TRP A 108 4.15 -5.99 -10.90
N ALA A 109 3.77 -6.80 -9.92
CA ALA A 109 4.36 -8.11 -9.70
C ALA A 109 3.42 -9.26 -10.06
N TYR A 110 4.03 -10.38 -10.44
CA TYR A 110 3.35 -11.56 -10.97
C TYR A 110 3.97 -12.83 -10.41
N GLU A 111 3.15 -13.66 -9.76
CA GLU A 111 3.57 -14.94 -9.19
C GLU A 111 4.14 -15.83 -10.29
N LYS A 112 5.32 -16.43 -10.04
CA LYS A 112 6.04 -17.30 -11.00
C LYS A 112 6.32 -16.62 -12.37
N GLY A 113 6.18 -15.30 -12.45
CA GLY A 113 6.35 -14.53 -13.67
C GLY A 113 5.18 -14.62 -14.67
N ILE A 114 4.05 -15.22 -14.29
CA ILE A 114 2.90 -15.41 -15.18
C ILE A 114 2.07 -14.13 -15.24
N ARG A 115 2.03 -13.49 -16.41
CA ARG A 115 1.45 -12.15 -16.60
C ARG A 115 -0.06 -12.18 -16.85
N ASP A 116 -0.83 -12.57 -15.84
CA ASP A 116 -2.29 -12.53 -15.86
C ASP A 116 -2.85 -11.91 -14.57
N GLN A 117 -4.19 -11.85 -14.45
CA GLN A 117 -4.87 -11.29 -13.29
C GLN A 117 -4.83 -12.21 -12.06
N GLU A 118 -4.74 -13.52 -12.25
CA GLU A 118 -4.78 -14.50 -11.15
C GLU A 118 -3.47 -14.50 -10.36
N HIS A 119 -2.36 -14.25 -11.04
CA HIS A 119 -1.01 -14.20 -10.48
C HIS A 119 -0.57 -12.78 -10.12
N PHE A 120 -1.40 -11.76 -10.40
CA PHE A 120 -1.05 -10.38 -10.13
C PHE A 120 -1.05 -10.06 -8.63
N PHE A 121 0.00 -9.38 -8.19
CA PHE A 121 0.05 -8.68 -6.91
C PHE A 121 0.82 -7.38 -7.09
N GLY A 122 0.14 -6.25 -6.90
CA GLY A 122 0.71 -4.92 -7.10
C GLY A 122 0.99 -4.23 -5.78
N TYR A 123 2.03 -3.41 -5.74
CA TYR A 123 2.36 -2.61 -4.57
C TYR A 123 3.11 -1.34 -4.95
N GLN A 124 3.16 -0.38 -4.04
CA GLN A 124 3.97 0.82 -4.16
C GLN A 124 5.04 0.84 -3.07
N VAL A 125 6.22 1.33 -3.42
CA VAL A 125 7.27 1.70 -2.49
C VAL A 125 7.26 3.22 -2.37
N ARG A 126 7.22 3.72 -1.14
CA ARG A 126 7.28 5.13 -0.76
C ARG A 126 8.26 5.30 0.38
N GLU A 127 8.61 6.53 0.72
CA GLU A 127 9.50 6.80 1.86
C GLU A 127 8.94 6.27 3.18
N ASP A 128 7.61 6.30 3.36
CA ASP A 128 6.93 5.87 4.58
C ASP A 128 6.76 4.34 4.68
N GLY A 129 6.93 3.60 3.57
CA GLY A 129 6.80 2.15 3.58
C GLY A 129 6.46 1.52 2.24
N VAL A 130 6.15 0.23 2.29
CA VAL A 130 5.60 -0.53 1.16
C VAL A 130 4.12 -0.78 1.38
N HIS A 131 3.29 -0.44 0.39
CA HIS A 131 1.84 -0.52 0.48
C HIS A 131 1.27 -1.35 -0.68
N ASN A 132 0.41 -2.32 -0.38
CA ASN A 132 -0.26 -3.13 -1.41
C ASN A 132 -1.32 -2.29 -2.16
N PHE A 133 -1.47 -2.50 -3.47
CA PHE A 133 -2.54 -1.88 -4.25
C PHE A 133 -3.93 -2.40 -3.90
N LEU A 134 -3.99 -3.63 -3.42
CA LEU A 134 -5.20 -4.34 -3.00
C LEU A 134 -5.05 -4.67 -1.50
N PRO A 135 -5.41 -3.74 -0.59
CA PRO A 135 -5.24 -3.91 0.85
C PRO A 135 -5.88 -5.19 1.40
N GLU A 136 -6.97 -5.65 0.80
CA GLU A 136 -7.64 -6.91 1.15
C GLU A 136 -6.78 -8.15 0.89
N LEU A 137 -5.79 -8.06 -0.02
CA LEU A 137 -4.83 -9.10 -0.34
C LEU A 137 -3.47 -8.90 0.34
N GLU A 138 -3.34 -7.89 1.21
CA GLU A 138 -2.08 -7.56 1.89
C GLU A 138 -1.52 -8.79 2.61
N LYS A 139 -2.35 -9.48 3.40
CA LYS A 139 -1.93 -10.69 4.12
C LYS A 139 -1.48 -11.82 3.21
N LYS A 140 -2.11 -11.96 2.04
CA LYS A 140 -1.79 -13.02 1.06
C LYS A 140 -0.39 -12.82 0.51
N TYR A 141 -0.07 -11.59 0.09
CA TYR A 141 1.15 -11.29 -0.64
C TYR A 141 2.25 -10.63 0.19
N PHE A 142 2.03 -10.38 1.48
CA PHE A 142 2.97 -9.70 2.36
C PHE A 142 4.39 -10.27 2.24
N TYR A 143 4.55 -11.59 2.31
CA TYR A 143 5.87 -12.21 2.26
C TYR A 143 6.53 -12.14 0.88
N ASP A 144 5.75 -12.17 -0.19
CA ASP A 144 6.29 -12.04 -1.56
C ASP A 144 6.71 -10.60 -1.85
N ILE A 145 5.93 -9.63 -1.38
CA ILE A 145 6.25 -8.20 -1.46
C ILE A 145 7.51 -7.90 -0.62
N LYS A 146 7.53 -8.36 0.64
CA LYS A 146 8.69 -8.18 1.53
C LYS A 146 9.95 -8.76 0.92
N ARG A 147 9.89 -9.99 0.40
CA ARG A 147 11.02 -10.64 -0.27
C ARG A 147 11.49 -9.85 -1.48
N GLY A 148 10.58 -9.49 -2.39
CA GLY A 148 10.92 -8.72 -3.59
C GLY A 148 11.60 -7.38 -3.24
N TYR A 149 11.05 -6.66 -2.26
CA TYR A 149 11.64 -5.41 -1.76
C TYR A 149 13.03 -5.62 -1.15
N GLU A 150 13.19 -6.56 -0.23
CA GLU A 150 14.45 -6.81 0.48
C GLU A 150 15.55 -7.30 -0.47
N GLU A 151 15.22 -8.17 -1.43
CA GLU A 151 16.15 -8.65 -2.45
C GLU A 151 16.59 -7.53 -3.39
N LEU A 152 15.66 -6.68 -3.84
CA LEU A 152 16.01 -5.53 -4.65
C LEU A 152 16.91 -4.58 -3.87
N LEU A 153 16.54 -4.22 -2.64
CA LEU A 153 17.34 -3.31 -1.81
C LEU A 153 18.75 -3.86 -1.56
N LYS A 154 18.86 -5.15 -1.25
CA LYS A 154 20.15 -5.83 -1.10
C LYS A 154 20.97 -5.77 -2.40
N LYS A 155 20.34 -6.01 -3.55
CA LYS A 155 21.00 -5.88 -4.86
C LYS A 155 21.50 -4.46 -5.10
N VAL A 156 20.67 -3.46 -4.84
CA VAL A 156 21.04 -2.05 -5.04
C VAL A 156 22.20 -1.67 -4.12
N LYS A 157 22.14 -2.01 -2.83
CA LYS A 157 23.22 -1.73 -1.87
C LYS A 157 24.51 -2.48 -2.18
N GLY A 158 24.42 -3.77 -2.53
CA GLY A 158 25.58 -4.59 -2.89
C GLY A 158 26.23 -4.20 -4.23
N GLY A 159 25.49 -3.49 -5.10
CA GLY A 159 26.02 -2.92 -6.35
C GLY A 159 26.71 -1.57 -6.18
N VAL A 160 26.75 -0.99 -4.96
CA VAL A 160 27.48 0.25 -4.65
C VAL A 160 28.97 -0.02 -4.37
N GLU A 161 29.38 -1.29 -4.22
CA GLU A 161 30.80 -1.66 -4.15
C GLU A 161 31.40 -1.81 -5.56
N LYS A 162 31.90 -0.70 -6.11
CA LYS A 162 33.19 -0.56 -6.83
C LYS A 162 33.30 0.78 -7.57
#